data_AF-A0A7Z9Y6W4-F1
#
_entry.id   AF-A0A7Z9Y6W4-F1
#
_cell.length_a   1.000
_cell.length_b   1.000
_cell.length_c   1.000
_cell.angle_alpha   90.00
_cell.angle_beta   90.00
_cell.angle_gamma   90.00
#
_symmetry.space_group_name_H-M   'P 1'
#
loop_
_entity.id
_entity.type
_entity.pdbx_description
1 polymer ?
#
loop_
_entity_poly.entity_id
_entity_poly.type
_entity_poly.pdbx_seq_one_letter_code
_entity_poly.pdbx_strand_id
1 'polypeptide(L)'
;MEAIMLRLLQQELRSRRGAIIGWGLGLSFFPVVYLGIYPAVAEEMKSFQSLMELPIYQAMGMTMASFEGFIASTVTNIVPILLSIYAVITGVNTLAGEEENGRLELIVALPIPRWQIATVKAIATGIALFLILVIVSAASA
;
A
#
# COMPACT_ATOMS: atom_id res chain seq x y z
N MET A 1 3.46 14.25 -29.38
CA MET A 1 3.12 14.67 -28.00
C MET A 1 2.98 13.45 -27.09
N GLU A 2 2.22 12.42 -27.48
CA GLU A 2 2.04 11.18 -26.71
C GLU A 2 3.35 10.46 -26.34
N ALA A 3 4.31 10.36 -27.27
CA ALA A 3 5.59 9.69 -27.02
C ALA A 3 6.43 10.38 -25.91
N ILE A 4 6.29 11.69 -25.74
CA ILE A 4 6.99 12.46 -24.70
C ILE A 4 6.36 12.17 -23.34
N MET A 5 5.02 12.14 -23.28
CA MET A 5 4.25 11.83 -22.07
C MET A 5 4.53 10.41 -21.55
N LEU A 6 4.58 9.43 -22.44
CA LEU A 6 4.92 8.05 -22.09
C LEU A 6 6.35 7.92 -21.53
N ARG A 7 7.31 8.62 -22.13
CA ARG A 7 8.70 8.64 -21.63
C ARG A 7 8.80 9.29 -20.26
N LEU A 8 8.08 10.40 -20.04
CA LEU A 8 8.02 11.06 -18.73
C LEU A 8 7.42 10.12 -17.67
N LEU A 9 6.31 9.46 -17.99
CA LEU A 9 5.70 8.47 -17.09
C LEU A 9 6.64 7.30 -16.77
N GLN A 10 7.33 6.77 -17.77
CA GLN A 10 8.29 5.69 -17.59
C GLN A 10 9.48 6.12 -16.71
N GLN A 11 9.95 7.36 -16.89
CA GLN A 11 11.02 7.93 -16.08
C GLN A 11 10.58 8.11 -14.62
N GLU A 12 9.39 8.65 -14.39
CA GLU A 12 8.79 8.79 -13.05
C GLU A 12 8.62 7.43 -12.36
N LEU A 13 8.15 6.41 -13.08
CA LEU A 13 8.03 5.07 -12.52
C LEU A 13 9.41 4.48 -12.21
N ARG A 14 10.39 4.67 -13.10
CA ARG A 14 11.75 4.15 -12.91
C ARG A 14 12.43 4.77 -11.70
N SER A 15 12.30 6.08 -11.47
CA SER A 15 12.87 6.74 -10.29
C SER A 15 12.25 6.23 -8.99
N ARG A 16 10.98 5.82 -9.02
CA ARG A 16 10.23 5.33 -7.85
C ARG A 16 10.36 3.83 -7.61
N ARG A 17 10.99 3.05 -8.50
CA ARG A 17 11.10 1.59 -8.37
C ARG A 17 11.66 1.13 -7.03
N GLY A 18 12.73 1.78 -6.56
CA GLY A 18 13.33 1.45 -5.27
C GLY A 18 12.34 1.65 -4.11
N ALA A 19 11.59 2.76 -4.14
CA ALA A 19 10.55 3.03 -3.14
C ALA A 19 9.38 2.05 -3.25
N ILE A 20 8.91 1.72 -4.46
CA ILE A 20 7.82 0.74 -4.67
C ILE A 20 8.22 -0.63 -4.12
N ILE A 21 9.44 -1.09 -4.40
CA ILE A 21 9.94 -2.38 -3.91
C ILE A 21 10.14 -2.34 -2.40
N GLY A 22 10.78 -1.28 -1.87
CA GLY A 22 11.03 -1.14 -0.44
C GLY A 22 9.74 -1.08 0.38
N TRP A 23 8.77 -0.27 -0.04
CA TRP A 23 7.46 -0.19 0.61
C TRP A 23 6.62 -1.44 0.38
N GLY A 24 6.64 -2.01 -0.83
CA GLY A 24 5.94 -3.27 -1.12
C GLY A 24 6.42 -4.41 -0.23
N LEU A 25 7.74 -4.61 -0.12
CA LEU A 25 8.33 -5.64 0.74
C LEU A 25 8.10 -5.33 2.23
N GLY A 26 8.31 -4.07 2.66
CA GLY A 26 8.12 -3.66 4.05
C GLY A 26 6.69 -3.81 4.53
N LEU A 27 5.70 -3.46 3.70
CA LEU A 27 4.28 -3.63 4.01
C LEU A 27 3.83 -5.09 3.92
N SER A 28 4.47 -5.89 3.07
CA SER A 28 4.19 -7.34 2.96
C SER A 28 4.77 -8.14 4.13
N PHE A 29 5.80 -7.63 4.79
CA PHE A 29 6.40 -8.28 5.95
C PHE A 29 5.37 -8.54 7.06
N PHE A 30 4.51 -7.56 7.34
CA PHE A 30 3.52 -7.65 8.41
C PHE A 30 2.46 -8.75 8.20
N PRO A 31 1.73 -8.83 7.06
CA PRO A 31 0.78 -9.91 6.81
C PRO A 31 1.46 -11.28 6.74
N VAL A 32 2.68 -11.39 6.19
CA VAL A 32 3.42 -12.66 6.13
C VAL A 32 3.73 -13.18 7.53
N VAL A 33 4.21 -12.32 8.44
CA VAL A 33 4.47 -12.70 9.84
C VAL A 33 3.16 -13.10 10.54
N TYR A 34 2.07 -12.35 10.30
CA TYR A 34 0.75 -12.66 10.87
C TYR A 34 0.19 -14.00 10.41
N LEU A 35 0.36 -14.34 9.12
CA LEU A 35 -0.01 -15.64 8.58
C LEU A 35 0.80 -16.77 9.23
N GLY A 36 2.09 -16.56 9.49
CA GLY A 36 2.94 -17.54 10.17
C GLY A 36 2.54 -17.78 11.64
N ILE A 37 2.02 -16.76 12.32
CA ILE A 37 1.60 -16.85 13.73
C ILE A 37 0.17 -17.39 13.88
N TYR A 38 -0.66 -17.29 12.83
CA TYR A 38 -2.06 -17.73 12.85
C TYR A 38 -2.29 -19.14 13.42
N PRO A 39 -1.51 -20.20 13.11
CA PRO A 39 -1.75 -21.53 13.65
C PRO A 39 -1.69 -21.60 15.17
N ALA A 40 -0.71 -20.91 15.77
CA ALA A 40 -0.55 -20.85 17.22
C ALA A 40 -1.71 -20.08 17.88
N VAL A 41 -2.12 -18.96 17.26
CA VAL A 41 -3.29 -18.19 17.71
C VAL A 41 -4.56 -19.00 17.59
N ALA A 42 -4.76 -19.71 16.47
CA ALA A 42 -5.93 -20.55 16.25
C ALA A 42 -6.01 -21.72 17.24
N GLU A 43 -4.87 -22.31 17.61
CA GLU A 43 -4.80 -23.35 18.64
C GLU A 43 -5.17 -22.80 20.03
N GLU A 44 -4.64 -21.64 20.40
CA GLU A 44 -5.02 -20.94 21.63
C GLU A 44 -6.51 -20.60 21.62
N MET A 45 -7.06 -20.09 20.52
CA MET A 45 -8.49 -19.76 20.40
C MET A 45 -9.41 -20.97 20.53
N LYS A 46 -8.98 -22.18 20.15
CA LYS A 46 -9.73 -23.42 20.41
C LYS A 46 -9.88 -23.70 21.91
N SER A 47 -8.88 -23.35 22.72
CA SER A 47 -8.97 -23.51 24.19
C SER A 47 -10.00 -22.54 24.83
N PHE A 48 -10.29 -21.43 24.16
CA PHE A 48 -11.32 -20.45 24.54
C PHE A 48 -12.69 -20.72 23.86
N GLN A 49 -12.80 -21.77 23.05
CA GLN A 49 -14.01 -22.07 22.28
C GLN A 49 -15.22 -22.36 23.20
N SER A 50 -15.00 -22.99 24.35
CA SER A 50 -16.01 -23.21 25.39
C SER A 50 -16.56 -21.91 26.00
N LEU A 51 -15.74 -20.84 26.03
CA LEU A 51 -16.18 -19.52 26.45
C LEU A 51 -16.91 -18.81 25.32
N MET A 52 -16.46 -18.95 24.07
CA MET A 52 -17.12 -18.38 22.86
C MET A 52 -18.52 -18.94 22.59
N GLU A 53 -18.85 -20.13 23.10
CA GLU A 53 -20.19 -20.70 23.03
C GLU A 53 -21.21 -20.03 23.97
N LEU A 54 -20.76 -19.17 24.89
CA LEU A 54 -21.69 -18.46 25.78
C LEU A 54 -22.60 -17.51 24.96
N PRO A 55 -23.88 -17.38 25.34
CA PRO A 55 -24.87 -16.57 24.61
C PRO A 55 -24.45 -15.11 24.42
N ILE A 56 -23.65 -14.59 25.35
CA ILE A 56 -23.15 -13.21 25.32
C ILE A 56 -22.21 -12.99 24.13
N TYR A 57 -21.37 -13.97 23.78
CA TYR A 57 -20.42 -13.85 22.69
C TYR A 57 -21.05 -14.10 21.32
N GLN A 58 -22.05 -14.97 21.24
CA GLN A 58 -22.90 -15.11 20.06
C GLN A 58 -23.70 -13.83 19.78
N ALA A 59 -24.25 -13.20 20.83
CA ALA A 59 -24.95 -11.92 20.71
C ALA A 59 -24.03 -10.76 20.30
N MET A 60 -22.73 -10.83 20.61
CA MET A 60 -21.72 -9.86 20.16
C MET A 60 -21.15 -10.16 18.77
N GLY A 61 -21.56 -11.25 18.11
CA GLY A 61 -21.13 -11.58 16.75
C GLY A 61 -19.64 -11.90 16.61
N MET A 62 -18.97 -12.33 17.68
CA MET A 62 -17.52 -12.64 17.62
C MET A 62 -17.26 -13.93 16.84
N THR A 63 -16.87 -13.78 15.57
CA THR A 63 -16.38 -14.86 14.69
C THR A 63 -14.86 -14.80 14.46
N MET A 64 -14.14 -14.12 15.37
CA MET A 64 -12.68 -13.88 15.31
C MET A 64 -11.82 -15.15 15.19
N ALA A 65 -12.36 -16.32 15.52
CA ALA A 65 -11.68 -17.61 15.36
C ALA A 65 -11.59 -18.09 13.89
N SER A 66 -12.22 -17.39 12.94
CA SER A 66 -12.08 -17.69 11.51
C SER A 66 -10.81 -17.05 10.93
N PHE A 67 -10.04 -17.83 10.17
CA PHE A 67 -8.87 -17.36 9.42
C PHE A 67 -9.13 -16.08 8.63
N GLU A 68 -10.30 -16.04 7.98
CA GLU A 68 -10.73 -14.92 7.16
C GLU A 68 -11.00 -13.67 8.01
N GLY A 69 -11.64 -13.82 9.17
CA GLY A 69 -11.84 -12.72 10.12
C GLY A 69 -10.53 -12.20 10.71
N PHE A 70 -9.57 -13.08 11.01
CA PHE A 70 -8.26 -12.70 11.54
C PHE A 70 -7.45 -11.87 10.53
N ILE A 71 -7.39 -12.31 9.28
CA ILE A 71 -6.68 -11.60 8.21
C ILE A 71 -7.39 -10.30 7.83
N ALA A 72 -8.73 -10.32 7.68
CA ALA A 72 -9.50 -9.12 7.40
C ALA A 72 -9.38 -8.08 8.52
N SER A 73 -9.36 -8.49 9.79
CA SER A 73 -9.26 -7.57 10.93
C SER A 73 -7.93 -6.79 10.95
N THR A 74 -6.87 -7.39 10.41
CA THR A 74 -5.51 -6.87 10.56
C THR A 74 -5.03 -6.23 9.26
N VAL A 75 -5.10 -6.95 8.15
CA VAL A 75 -4.60 -6.50 6.85
C VAL A 75 -5.49 -5.40 6.29
N THR A 76 -6.81 -5.55 6.36
CA THR A 76 -7.75 -4.54 5.82
C THR A 76 -7.77 -3.26 6.65
N ASN A 77 -7.39 -3.29 7.93
CA ASN A 77 -7.30 -2.07 8.76
C ASN A 77 -5.93 -1.40 8.67
N ILE A 78 -4.83 -2.15 8.76
CA ILE A 78 -3.48 -1.57 8.89
C ILE A 78 -2.91 -1.18 7.52
N VAL A 79 -3.11 -2.00 6.49
CA VAL A 79 -2.51 -1.74 5.16
C VAL A 79 -2.97 -0.40 4.59
N PRO A 80 -4.27 -0.04 4.55
CA PRO A 80 -4.70 1.25 4.01
C PRO A 80 -4.11 2.45 4.75
N ILE A 81 -3.95 2.36 6.08
CA ILE A 81 -3.33 3.41 6.89
C ILE A 81 -1.89 3.62 6.45
N LEU A 82 -1.08 2.56 6.38
CA LEU A 82 0.32 2.68 5.98
C LEU A 82 0.47 3.11 4.50
N LEU A 83 -0.42 2.63 3.63
CA LEU A 83 -0.45 3.02 2.22
C LEU A 83 -0.80 4.52 2.07
N SER A 84 -1.65 5.06 2.95
CA SER A 84 -1.97 6.49 2.99
C SER A 84 -0.75 7.35 3.38
N ILE A 85 0.08 6.87 4.32
CA ILE A 85 1.33 7.54 4.69
C ILE A 85 2.27 7.60 3.49
N TYR A 86 2.46 6.49 2.78
CA TYR A 86 3.24 6.47 1.55
C TYR A 86 2.69 7.45 0.49
N ALA A 87 1.36 7.51 0.33
CA ALA A 87 0.72 8.41 -0.62
C ALA A 87 1.01 9.89 -0.31
N VAL A 88 0.92 10.29 0.96
CA VAL A 88 1.21 11.66 1.41
C VAL A 88 2.69 11.99 1.23
N ILE A 89 3.60 11.15 1.73
CA ILE A 89 5.04 11.37 1.63
C ILE A 89 5.48 11.47 0.17
N THR A 90 5.02 10.53 -0.66
CA THR A 90 5.38 10.51 -2.08
C THR A 90 4.78 11.72 -2.77
N GLY A 91 3.51 12.03 -2.52
CA GLY A 91 2.81 13.19 -3.08
C GLY A 91 3.58 14.49 -2.87
N VAL A 92 4.01 14.76 -1.63
CA VAL A 92 4.82 15.93 -1.29
C VAL A 92 6.17 15.90 -2.00
N ASN A 93 6.87 14.77 -1.97
CA ASN A 93 8.18 14.63 -2.63
C ASN A 93 8.11 14.77 -4.16
N THR A 94 6.97 14.48 -4.79
CA THR A 94 6.82 14.64 -6.26
C THR A 94 6.89 16.09 -6.74
N LEU A 95 6.61 17.04 -5.86
CA LEU A 95 6.64 18.48 -6.13
C LEU A 95 7.82 19.12 -5.40
N ALA A 96 7.74 19.20 -4.07
CA ALA A 96 8.72 19.92 -3.24
C ALA A 96 10.11 19.29 -3.32
N GLY A 97 10.18 17.95 -3.28
CA GLY A 97 11.45 17.24 -3.40
C GLY A 97 12.08 17.38 -4.79
N GLU A 98 11.30 17.56 -5.85
CA GLU A 98 11.85 17.79 -7.19
C GLU A 98 12.30 19.22 -7.43
N GLU A 99 11.63 20.16 -6.79
CA GLU A 99 12.00 21.57 -6.77
C GLU A 99 13.34 21.76 -6.05
N GLU A 100 13.50 21.18 -4.85
CA GLU A 100 14.75 21.23 -4.10
C GLU A 100 15.94 20.59 -4.86
N ASN A 101 15.68 19.51 -5.60
CA ASN A 101 16.69 18.83 -6.42
C ASN A 101 16.92 19.50 -7.79
N GLY A 102 16.26 20.63 -8.09
CA GLY A 102 16.36 21.34 -9.37
C GLY A 102 15.78 20.57 -10.57
N ARG A 103 15.16 19.41 -10.34
CA ARG A 103 14.62 18.55 -11.41
C ARG A 103 13.33 19.13 -11.99
N LEU A 104 12.52 19.77 -11.15
CA LEU A 104 11.24 20.33 -11.57
C LEU A 104 11.43 21.43 -12.63
N GLU A 105 12.45 22.27 -12.47
CA GLU A 105 12.79 23.34 -13.42
C GLU A 105 13.10 22.79 -14.82
N LEU A 106 13.86 21.70 -14.89
CA LEU A 106 14.19 21.01 -16.15
C LEU A 106 12.94 20.42 -16.82
N ILE A 107 12.01 19.86 -16.05
CA ILE A 107 10.77 19.27 -16.59
C ILE A 107 9.83 20.36 -17.10
N VAL A 108 9.72 21.48 -16.39
CA VAL A 108 8.86 22.61 -16.78
C VAL A 108 9.42 23.40 -17.97
N ALA A 109 10.73 23.33 -18.21
CA ALA A 109 11.36 23.89 -19.42
C ALA A 109 11.01 23.13 -20.71
N LEU A 110 10.49 21.89 -20.60
CA LEU A 110 9.98 21.16 -21.77
C LEU A 110 8.75 21.88 -22.34
N PRO A 111 8.52 21.81 -23.67
CA PRO A 111 7.35 22.42 -24.33
C PRO A 111 6.08 21.59 -24.07
N ILE A 112 5.73 21.42 -22.79
CA ILE A 112 4.60 20.62 -22.30
C ILE A 112 3.78 21.52 -21.36
N PRO A 113 2.44 21.57 -21.49
CA PRO A 113 1.62 22.36 -20.59
C PRO A 113 1.69 21.81 -19.15
N ARG A 114 1.73 22.71 -18.15
CA ARG A 114 1.93 22.37 -16.74
C ARG A 114 0.90 21.36 -16.18
N TRP A 115 -0.35 21.42 -16.65
CA TRP A 115 -1.39 20.48 -16.22
C TRP A 115 -1.08 19.03 -16.64
N GLN A 116 -0.47 18.82 -17.81
CA GLN A 116 -0.08 17.48 -18.27
C GLN A 116 1.02 16.88 -17.39
N ILE A 117 1.98 17.71 -16.96
CA ILE A 117 3.04 17.30 -16.03
C ILE A 117 2.41 16.86 -14.70
N ALA A 118 1.48 17.65 -14.15
CA ALA A 118 0.76 17.30 -12.93
C ALA A 118 -0.03 15.99 -13.08
N THR A 119 -0.72 15.80 -14.21
CA THR A 119 -1.47 14.57 -14.50
C THR A 119 -0.55 13.35 -14.58
N VAL A 120 0.60 13.43 -15.25
CA VAL A 120 1.56 12.31 -15.33
C VAL A 120 2.10 11.96 -13.95
N LYS A 121 2.44 12.95 -13.13
CA LYS A 121 2.90 12.73 -11.76
C LYS A 121 1.83 12.07 -10.90
N ALA A 122 0.57 12.51 -11.02
CA ALA A 122 -0.56 11.91 -10.31
C ALA A 122 -0.77 10.45 -10.76
N ILE A 123 -0.75 10.17 -12.07
CA ILE A 123 -0.86 8.81 -12.62
C ILE A 123 0.32 7.95 -12.14
N ALA A 124 1.55 8.45 -12.16
CA ALA A 124 2.72 7.71 -11.68
C ALA A 124 2.60 7.34 -10.20
N THR A 125 2.12 8.26 -9.36
CA THR A 125 1.82 7.99 -7.95
C THR A 125 0.71 6.95 -7.80
N GLY A 126 -0.37 7.06 -8.57
CA GLY A 126 -1.47 6.09 -8.57
C GLY A 126 -1.02 4.69 -8.97
N ILE A 127 -0.20 4.56 -10.01
CA ILE A 127 0.40 3.28 -10.44
C ILE A 127 1.31 2.73 -9.34
N ALA A 128 2.13 3.57 -8.69
CA ALA A 128 2.99 3.13 -7.59
C ALA A 128 2.18 2.57 -6.42
N LEU A 129 1.11 3.27 -6.01
CA LEU A 129 0.19 2.83 -4.96
C LEU A 129 -0.47 1.49 -5.33
N PHE A 130 -0.95 1.37 -6.57
CA PHE A 130 -1.57 0.15 -7.07
C PHE A 130 -0.59 -1.03 -7.07
N LEU A 131 0.64 -0.83 -7.53
CA LEU A 131 1.67 -1.87 -7.52
C LEU A 131 2.03 -2.32 -6.11
N ILE A 132 2.17 -1.38 -5.17
CA ILE A 132 2.40 -1.71 -3.75
C ILE A 132 1.24 -2.55 -3.22
N LEU A 133 0.01 -2.15 -3.50
CA LEU A 133 -1.18 -2.89 -3.07
C LEU A 133 -1.21 -4.30 -3.67
N VAL A 134 -0.89 -4.46 -4.95
CA VAL A 134 -0.79 -5.78 -5.60
C VAL A 134 0.28 -6.65 -4.94
N ILE A 135 1.45 -6.09 -4.63
CA ILE A 135 2.53 -6.83 -3.94
C ILE A 135 2.05 -7.31 -2.57
N VAL A 136 1.42 -6.43 -1.79
CA VAL A 136 0.91 -6.75 -0.45
C VAL A 136 -0.21 -7.79 -0.53
N SER A 137 -1.16 -7.64 -1.45
CA SER A 137 -2.24 -8.59 -1.66
C SER A 137 -1.73 -9.97 -2.07
N ALA A 138 -0.71 -10.03 -2.95
CA ALA A 138 -0.08 -11.28 -3.34
C ALA A 138 0.68 -11.96 -2.18
N ALA A 139 1.18 -11.20 -1.21
CA ALA A 139 1.82 -11.75 -0.02
C ALA A 139 0.82 -12.25 1.04
N SER A 140 -0.43 -11.78 0.98
CA SER A 140 -1.51 -12.15 1.90
C SER A 140 -2.47 -13.23 1.37
N ALA A 141 -2.31 -13.65 0.11
CA ALA A 141 -3.11 -14.69 -0.53
C ALA A 141 -2.51 -16.08 -0.29
#